data_AF-A0A518GGR4-F1
#
_entry.id   AF-A0A518GGR4-F1
#
_cell.length_a   1.000
_cell.length_b   1.000
_cell.length_c   1.000
_cell.angle_alpha   90.00
_cell.angle_beta   90.00
_cell.angle_gamma   90.00
#
_symmetry.space_group_name_H-M   'P 1'
#
loop_
_entity.id
_entity.type
_entity.pdbx_description
1 polymer ?
#
loop_
_entity_poly.entity_id
_entity_poly.type
_entity_poly.pdbx_seq_one_letter_code
_entity_poly.pdbx_strand_id
1 'polypeptide(L)'
;MFHSRATILPALAIWLATLSTTSRLWSQDSPPKNTAEIVQTFVDETTFLIVRFDPQKLELESLTDALATISPALPQSYALHQERAQQLIQKFAKLSKGRPIFVTASVPASAARPSLFLFFETDESESLVPIQETIGIGDSWQTYRHQSYWVCSQLSGATADAGARPAETERTIELASRSVQQYPLQAIIVPPQHIVRTIRELSPQLPPQLGGGPSSVLTDGVQWISVGIDPKNLTAEWTIQSHSTEAANNLVGNFPKLVRAGFRALRSQNKLIPETLIEPLLNWIQPEVHGTQLHKKIGLADKDDLSLSVFTKLAVQAEETFQKATKVNKVRQILLGLHNFHEANKHLPPGDPNVGPDGQALLSWRVYLLPYLEQQELFQQFHLNEAWDSPHNKLLLEKIPDIYANNNLLLSTTSVPKGYTTCVAPVGPKTIFGRPVGVSFSKVIDGLSNTVAIVEVTPAMAVPWTAPQDYPFDPENPLAGIRIDLQEQWLIGRGDGSSQFLPKSLDAETVRRLFEMNDGQPIHYEE
;
A
#
# COMPACT_ATOMS: atom_id res chain seq x y z
N MET A 1 12.86 7.52 15.89
CA MET A 1 11.46 7.10 16.15
C MET A 1 10.46 7.65 15.13
N PHE A 2 10.33 8.96 14.89
CA PHE A 2 9.28 9.51 14.00
C PHE A 2 9.33 9.12 12.49
N HIS A 3 10.43 8.56 11.98
CA HIS A 3 10.70 8.51 10.54
C HIS A 3 10.01 7.39 9.72
N SER A 4 9.54 6.30 10.33
CA SER A 4 9.04 5.13 9.60
C SER A 4 7.52 5.04 9.43
N ARG A 5 6.76 6.03 9.91
CA ARG A 5 5.27 5.97 9.96
C ARG A 5 4.55 7.18 9.39
N ALA A 6 5.22 8.32 9.21
CA ALA A 6 4.64 9.51 8.60
C ALA A 6 4.25 9.29 7.11
N THR A 7 4.82 8.28 6.46
CA THR A 7 4.55 7.87 5.07
C THR A 7 3.17 7.25 4.84
N ILE A 8 2.53 6.68 5.87
CA ILE A 8 1.27 5.93 5.72
C ILE A 8 0.10 6.85 5.29
N LEU A 9 0.07 8.08 5.79
CA LEU A 9 -1.07 8.99 5.65
C LEU A 9 -1.17 9.69 4.28
N PRO A 10 -0.11 10.31 3.71
CA PRO A 10 -0.17 10.78 2.33
C PRO A 10 -0.33 9.61 1.35
N ALA A 11 0.21 8.43 1.65
CA ALA A 11 -0.03 7.23 0.86
C ALA A 11 -1.50 6.79 0.88
N LEU A 12 -2.22 6.94 1.99
CA LEU A 12 -3.66 6.62 2.08
C LEU A 12 -4.53 7.58 1.25
N ALA A 13 -4.20 8.87 1.22
CA ALA A 13 -4.87 9.85 0.37
C ALA A 13 -4.61 9.58 -1.13
N ILE A 14 -3.40 9.13 -1.50
CA ILE A 14 -3.05 8.70 -2.86
C ILE A 14 -3.73 7.36 -3.22
N TRP A 15 -3.81 6.41 -2.28
CA TRP A 15 -4.45 5.09 -2.45
C TRP A 15 -5.95 5.18 -2.73
N LEU A 16 -6.63 6.16 -2.12
CA LEU A 16 -8.03 6.47 -2.44
C LEU A 16 -8.21 7.15 -3.80
N ALA A 17 -7.17 7.81 -4.34
CA ALA A 17 -7.28 8.73 -5.46
C ALA A 17 -7.41 8.07 -6.86
N THR A 18 -7.43 6.75 -6.92
CA THR A 18 -7.01 6.00 -8.11
C THR A 18 -7.97 4.86 -8.42
N LEU A 19 -9.26 5.10 -8.19
CA LEU A 19 -10.34 4.12 -8.26
C LEU A 19 -11.54 4.73 -9.01
N SER A 20 -12.32 3.88 -9.68
CA SER A 20 -13.57 4.17 -10.42
C SER A 20 -14.05 2.85 -11.01
N THR A 21 -15.31 2.50 -11.29
CA THR A 21 -16.47 3.25 -11.84
C THR A 21 -17.80 2.60 -11.34
N THR A 22 -19.06 2.94 -11.69
CA THR A 22 -19.75 3.84 -12.66
C THR A 22 -21.11 4.27 -12.03
N SER A 23 -21.86 5.15 -12.73
CA SER A 23 -23.27 4.93 -13.15
C SER A 23 -24.31 5.99 -12.70
N ARG A 24 -25.57 5.79 -13.11
CA ARG A 24 -26.58 6.85 -13.29
C ARG A 24 -27.43 7.13 -12.04
N LEU A 25 -27.64 8.43 -11.81
CA LEU A 25 -28.88 9.09 -11.38
C LEU A 25 -29.87 8.25 -10.53
N TRP A 26 -29.81 8.46 -9.22
CA TRP A 26 -30.96 8.33 -8.31
C TRP A 26 -31.14 9.64 -7.53
N SER A 27 -32.37 9.96 -7.14
CA SER A 27 -32.72 11.22 -6.47
C SER A 27 -32.31 11.23 -4.99
N GLN A 28 -31.79 12.38 -4.53
CA GLN A 28 -31.62 12.66 -3.10
C GLN A 28 -32.86 13.42 -2.59
N ASP A 29 -33.69 12.77 -1.77
CA ASP A 29 -34.86 13.40 -1.11
C ASP A 29 -34.46 14.21 0.14
N SER A 30 -33.21 14.64 0.23
CA SER A 30 -32.67 15.51 1.29
C SER A 30 -31.47 16.30 0.77
N PRO A 31 -31.29 17.57 1.19
CA PRO A 31 -30.12 18.34 0.81
C PRO A 31 -28.84 17.69 1.37
N PRO A 32 -27.73 17.68 0.62
CA PRO A 32 -26.50 17.06 1.08
C PRO A 32 -25.91 17.83 2.27
N LYS A 33 -25.72 17.14 3.40
CA LYS A 33 -24.96 17.63 4.56
C LYS A 33 -23.56 18.08 4.14
N ASN A 34 -23.02 19.10 4.80
CA ASN A 34 -21.65 19.56 4.53
C ASN A 34 -20.63 18.53 5.06
N THR A 35 -19.46 18.40 4.44
CA THR A 35 -18.35 17.56 4.91
C THR A 35 -18.05 17.81 6.39
N ALA A 36 -18.00 19.08 6.82
CA ALA A 36 -17.74 19.46 8.21
C ALA A 36 -18.80 18.98 9.22
N GLU A 37 -20.06 18.84 8.78
CA GLU A 37 -21.18 18.31 9.58
C GLU A 37 -21.11 16.78 9.66
N ILE A 38 -20.72 16.10 8.57
CA ILE A 38 -20.62 14.63 8.55
C ILE A 38 -19.46 14.14 9.42
N VAL A 39 -18.31 14.81 9.35
CA VAL A 39 -17.09 14.41 10.08
C VAL A 39 -17.10 14.85 11.55
N GLN A 40 -18.07 15.65 11.99
CA GLN A 40 -18.02 16.38 13.27
C GLN A 40 -17.71 15.53 14.50
N THR A 41 -18.19 14.29 14.52
CA THR A 41 -18.03 13.31 15.60
C THR A 41 -16.63 12.68 15.61
N PHE A 42 -16.03 12.53 14.42
CA PHE A 42 -14.76 11.84 14.18
C PHE A 42 -13.58 12.80 14.04
N VAL A 43 -13.70 14.01 14.59
CA VAL A 43 -12.72 15.10 14.54
C VAL A 43 -12.58 15.77 15.92
N ASP A 44 -11.35 15.96 16.36
CA ASP A 44 -10.95 16.58 17.63
C ASP A 44 -9.79 17.58 17.45
N GLU A 45 -9.22 18.08 18.56
CA GLU A 45 -8.02 18.94 18.55
C GLU A 45 -6.71 18.25 18.13
N THR A 46 -6.66 16.91 18.06
CA THR A 46 -5.52 16.12 17.54
C THR A 46 -5.70 15.63 16.11
N THR A 47 -6.90 15.76 15.53
CA THR A 47 -7.19 15.39 14.13
C THR A 47 -6.45 16.30 13.16
N PHE A 48 -5.71 15.71 12.22
CA PHE A 48 -4.87 16.46 11.28
C PHE A 48 -5.08 16.10 9.81
N LEU A 49 -5.74 14.98 9.50
CA LEU A 49 -6.10 14.58 8.14
C LEU A 49 -7.58 14.20 8.09
N ILE A 50 -8.27 14.67 7.05
CA ILE A 50 -9.63 14.27 6.68
C ILE A 50 -9.60 13.97 5.18
N VAL A 51 -9.99 12.75 4.79
CA VAL A 51 -10.16 12.37 3.39
C VAL A 51 -11.62 12.04 3.15
N ARG A 52 -12.18 12.51 2.03
CA ARG A 52 -13.52 12.18 1.53
C ARG A 52 -13.37 11.65 0.12
N PHE A 53 -14.00 10.52 -0.18
CA PHE A 53 -14.15 10.01 -1.54
C PHE A 53 -15.62 9.73 -1.89
N ASP A 54 -15.98 10.05 -3.13
CA ASP A 54 -17.35 10.04 -3.64
C ASP A 54 -17.49 8.92 -4.70
N PRO A 55 -17.83 7.68 -4.30
CA PRO A 55 -17.73 6.51 -5.18
C PRO A 55 -18.70 6.52 -6.37
N GLN A 56 -19.69 7.42 -6.40
CA GLN A 56 -20.54 7.65 -7.58
C GLN A 56 -19.90 8.58 -8.61
N LYS A 57 -19.05 9.53 -8.19
CA LYS A 57 -18.40 10.52 -9.07
C LYS A 57 -17.01 10.11 -9.52
N LEU A 58 -16.56 8.94 -9.10
CA LEU A 58 -15.25 8.41 -9.43
C LEU A 58 -15.29 7.67 -10.77
N GLU A 59 -14.66 8.30 -11.77
CA GLU A 59 -14.39 7.80 -13.11
C GLU A 59 -12.88 7.96 -13.39
N LEU A 60 -12.23 6.95 -13.98
CA LEU A 60 -10.81 6.96 -14.37
C LEU A 60 -10.71 7.05 -15.90
N GLU A 61 -9.85 7.93 -16.38
CA GLU A 61 -9.53 8.02 -17.81
C GLU A 61 -8.69 6.83 -18.30
N SER A 62 -8.70 6.55 -19.61
CA SER A 62 -7.76 5.58 -20.20
C SER A 62 -6.40 6.22 -20.43
N LEU A 63 -5.44 5.96 -19.53
CA LEU A 63 -4.03 6.37 -19.71
C LEU A 63 -3.23 5.47 -20.67
N THR A 64 -3.86 4.43 -21.24
CA THR A 64 -3.23 3.38 -22.05
C THR A 64 -2.28 3.91 -23.13
N ASP A 65 -2.73 4.86 -23.95
CA ASP A 65 -1.94 5.40 -25.07
C ASP A 65 -0.81 6.34 -24.61
N ALA A 66 -1.03 7.08 -23.53
CA ALA A 66 -0.04 8.01 -22.96
C ALA A 66 1.07 7.27 -22.20
N LEU A 67 0.74 6.16 -21.52
CA LEU A 67 1.72 5.30 -20.87
C LEU A 67 2.57 4.52 -21.90
N ALA A 68 2.04 4.27 -23.09
CA ALA A 68 2.76 3.57 -24.16
C ALA A 68 3.97 4.37 -24.70
N THR A 69 3.95 5.70 -24.63
CA THR A 69 5.11 6.53 -25.03
C THR A 69 6.25 6.47 -24.01
N ILE A 70 5.93 6.25 -22.73
CA ILE A 70 6.93 6.12 -21.64
C ILE A 70 7.54 4.70 -21.62
N SER A 71 6.71 3.66 -21.73
CA SER A 71 7.18 2.27 -21.78
C SER A 71 6.10 1.31 -22.29
N PRO A 72 6.41 0.37 -23.19
CA PRO A 72 5.43 -0.60 -23.71
C PRO A 72 4.88 -1.56 -22.65
N ALA A 73 5.50 -1.67 -21.46
CA ALA A 73 5.02 -2.51 -20.37
C ALA A 73 3.95 -1.83 -19.48
N LEU A 74 3.96 -0.49 -19.39
CA LEU A 74 3.05 0.26 -18.52
C LEU A 74 1.57 0.14 -18.92
N PRO A 75 1.16 0.18 -20.21
CA PRO A 75 -0.24 0.06 -20.60
C PRO A 75 -0.90 -1.25 -20.16
N GLN A 76 -0.19 -2.38 -20.27
CA GLN A 76 -0.72 -3.69 -19.88
C GLN A 76 -0.88 -3.83 -18.36
N SER A 77 0.10 -3.31 -17.60
CA SER A 77 -0.02 -3.25 -16.14
C SER A 77 -1.16 -2.32 -15.73
N TYR A 78 -1.22 -1.11 -16.30
CA TYR A 78 -2.27 -0.14 -16.01
C TYR A 78 -3.67 -0.70 -16.28
N ALA A 79 -3.91 -1.35 -17.42
CA ALA A 79 -5.22 -1.94 -17.74
C ALA A 79 -5.65 -3.03 -16.73
N LEU A 80 -4.74 -3.96 -16.37
CA LEU A 80 -4.98 -5.00 -15.36
C LEU A 80 -5.31 -4.39 -13.98
N HIS A 81 -4.66 -3.29 -13.66
CA HIS A 81 -4.85 -2.57 -12.39
C HIS A 81 -6.11 -1.70 -12.39
N GLN A 82 -6.46 -1.07 -13.51
CA GLN A 82 -7.68 -0.30 -13.71
C GLN A 82 -8.93 -1.18 -13.54
N GLU A 83 -8.91 -2.44 -13.98
CA GLU A 83 -10.01 -3.38 -13.74
C GLU A 83 -10.16 -3.72 -12.24
N ARG A 84 -9.05 -3.95 -11.53
CA ARG A 84 -9.05 -4.19 -10.07
C ARG A 84 -9.56 -2.96 -9.30
N ALA A 85 -9.18 -1.77 -9.76
CA ALA A 85 -9.65 -0.49 -9.26
C ALA A 85 -11.16 -0.28 -9.49
N GLN A 86 -11.70 -0.76 -10.63
CA GLN A 86 -13.13 -0.85 -10.92
C GLN A 86 -13.86 -1.78 -9.97
N GLN A 87 -13.36 -3.00 -9.78
CA GLN A 87 -13.97 -3.95 -8.85
C GLN A 87 -13.97 -3.42 -7.41
N LEU A 88 -12.88 -2.79 -6.95
CA LEU A 88 -12.80 -2.23 -5.58
C LEU A 88 -13.80 -1.07 -5.38
N ILE A 89 -13.94 -0.15 -6.34
CA ILE A 89 -14.93 0.91 -6.18
C ILE A 89 -16.37 0.42 -6.34
N GLN A 90 -16.64 -0.58 -7.18
CA GLN A 90 -17.99 -1.15 -7.27
C GLN A 90 -18.39 -1.83 -5.94
N LYS A 91 -17.43 -2.44 -5.23
CA LYS A 91 -17.64 -2.88 -3.84
C LYS A 91 -17.97 -1.68 -2.94
N PHE A 92 -17.14 -0.64 -2.89
CA PHE A 92 -17.39 0.53 -2.03
C PHE A 92 -18.69 1.30 -2.36
N ALA A 93 -19.03 1.46 -3.64
CA ALA A 93 -20.26 2.10 -4.09
C ALA A 93 -21.50 1.28 -3.68
N LYS A 94 -21.46 -0.05 -3.84
CA LYS A 94 -22.53 -0.94 -3.36
C LYS A 94 -22.65 -0.86 -1.83
N LEU A 95 -21.52 -0.81 -1.14
CA LEU A 95 -21.40 -0.84 0.31
C LEU A 95 -21.93 0.42 0.99
N SER A 96 -21.60 1.61 0.47
CA SER A 96 -22.11 2.89 0.99
C SER A 96 -23.44 3.33 0.38
N LYS A 97 -24.08 2.49 -0.44
CA LYS A 97 -25.21 2.89 -1.33
C LYS A 97 -24.87 4.10 -2.21
N GLY A 98 -23.58 4.28 -2.52
CA GLY A 98 -23.04 5.42 -3.27
C GLY A 98 -22.92 6.71 -2.46
N ARG A 99 -23.20 6.70 -1.16
CA ARG A 99 -22.91 7.83 -0.26
C ARG A 99 -21.38 8.02 -0.15
N PRO A 100 -20.88 9.24 0.09
CA PRO A 100 -19.45 9.48 0.25
C PRO A 100 -18.91 8.73 1.47
N ILE A 101 -17.67 8.24 1.35
CA ILE A 101 -16.94 7.57 2.41
C ILE A 101 -15.83 8.50 2.90
N PHE A 102 -15.63 8.52 4.21
CA PHE A 102 -14.73 9.41 4.91
C PHE A 102 -13.66 8.61 5.64
N VAL A 103 -12.48 9.21 5.76
CA VAL A 103 -11.40 8.75 6.65
C VAL A 103 -10.87 9.95 7.43
N THR A 104 -10.84 9.88 8.76
CA THR A 104 -10.16 10.87 9.61
C THR A 104 -8.94 10.24 10.29
N ALA A 105 -7.90 11.04 10.50
CA ALA A 105 -6.69 10.62 11.19
C ALA A 105 -6.19 11.69 12.18
N SER A 106 -5.82 11.23 13.38
CA SER A 106 -5.42 12.06 14.50
C SER A 106 -4.04 11.67 15.03
N VAL A 107 -3.36 12.61 15.71
CA VAL A 107 -2.01 12.39 16.26
C VAL A 107 -2.07 11.23 17.25
N PRO A 108 -1.38 10.10 17.00
CA PRO A 108 -1.60 8.88 17.76
C PRO A 108 -0.96 9.00 19.14
N ALA A 109 -1.78 8.85 20.20
CA ALA A 109 -1.32 8.84 21.59
C ALA A 109 -0.34 7.69 21.91
N SER A 110 -0.29 6.66 21.07
CA SER A 110 0.70 5.58 21.16
C SER A 110 0.99 4.97 19.78
N ALA A 111 2.23 4.55 19.54
CA ALA A 111 2.61 3.77 18.36
C ALA A 111 1.88 2.42 18.26
N ALA A 112 1.26 1.92 19.34
CA ALA A 112 0.46 0.69 19.31
C ALA A 112 -1.01 0.91 18.90
N ARG A 113 -1.49 2.17 18.80
CA ARG A 113 -2.90 2.50 18.51
C ARG A 113 -2.98 3.75 17.63
N PRO A 114 -3.04 3.63 16.30
CA PRO A 114 -3.29 4.77 15.43
C PRO A 114 -4.75 5.23 15.55
N SER A 115 -4.95 6.53 15.77
CA SER A 115 -6.27 7.15 15.71
C SER A 115 -6.68 7.32 14.25
N LEU A 116 -7.29 6.28 13.66
CA LEU A 116 -7.90 6.32 12.33
C LEU A 116 -9.36 5.87 12.43
N PHE A 117 -10.26 6.60 11.80
CA PHE A 117 -11.65 6.19 11.59
C PHE A 117 -11.94 6.16 10.09
N LEU A 118 -12.48 5.06 9.56
CA LEU A 118 -13.09 4.99 8.23
C LEU A 118 -14.60 4.82 8.42
N PHE A 119 -15.41 5.71 7.83
CA PHE A 119 -16.85 5.75 8.09
C PHE A 119 -17.69 6.29 6.92
N PHE A 120 -18.97 5.95 6.92
CA PHE A 120 -19.99 6.47 5.99
C PHE A 120 -21.40 6.35 6.59
N GLU A 121 -22.35 7.11 6.06
CA GLU A 121 -23.74 7.15 6.56
C GLU A 121 -24.57 5.97 6.03
N THR A 122 -25.28 5.25 6.90
CA THR A 122 -26.00 3.99 6.64
C THR A 122 -27.32 3.94 7.42
N ASP A 123 -28.31 3.23 6.89
CA ASP A 123 -29.63 3.12 7.51
C ASP A 123 -29.59 2.01 8.58
N GLU A 124 -30.39 2.08 9.65
CA GLU A 124 -30.19 1.23 10.87
C GLU A 124 -30.26 -0.29 10.63
N SER A 125 -30.91 -0.75 9.55
CA SER A 125 -31.20 -2.17 9.29
C SER A 125 -30.06 -2.98 8.64
N GLU A 126 -28.90 -2.37 8.36
CA GLU A 126 -27.82 -2.99 7.57
C GLU A 126 -26.74 -3.71 8.43
N SER A 127 -26.32 -4.89 7.97
CA SER A 127 -25.34 -5.76 8.63
C SER A 127 -23.91 -5.22 8.56
N LEU A 128 -23.11 -5.49 9.61
CA LEU A 128 -21.72 -5.04 9.73
C LEU A 128 -20.70 -5.93 8.98
N VAL A 129 -21.03 -7.21 8.75
CA VAL A 129 -20.08 -8.24 8.29
C VAL A 129 -19.41 -7.95 6.93
N PRO A 130 -20.12 -7.48 5.87
CA PRO A 130 -19.55 -7.42 4.51
C PRO A 130 -18.32 -6.52 4.33
N ILE A 131 -17.93 -5.74 5.33
CA ILE A 131 -16.94 -4.67 5.18
C ILE A 131 -15.52 -5.13 5.53
N GLN A 132 -15.34 -5.99 6.54
CA GLN A 132 -14.03 -6.58 6.84
C GLN A 132 -13.54 -7.39 5.63
N GLU A 133 -14.43 -8.20 5.05
CA GLU A 133 -14.27 -8.93 3.79
C GLU A 133 -13.99 -8.01 2.58
N THR A 134 -14.62 -6.84 2.53
CA THR A 134 -14.48 -5.90 1.39
C THR A 134 -13.15 -5.14 1.41
N ILE A 135 -12.68 -4.69 2.58
CA ILE A 135 -11.50 -3.83 2.70
C ILE A 135 -10.21 -4.64 2.93
N GLY A 136 -10.29 -5.89 3.40
CA GLY A 136 -9.11 -6.72 3.68
C GLY A 136 -8.31 -6.26 4.91
N ILE A 137 -9.01 -5.63 5.86
CA ILE A 137 -8.47 -5.14 7.12
C ILE A 137 -8.24 -6.30 8.10
N GLY A 138 -6.98 -6.57 8.46
CA GLY A 138 -6.63 -7.66 9.38
C GLY A 138 -7.10 -7.45 10.81
N ASP A 139 -7.27 -8.56 11.54
CA ASP A 139 -7.98 -8.78 12.83
C ASP A 139 -7.87 -7.69 13.91
N SER A 140 -6.80 -6.90 13.88
CA SER A 140 -6.62 -5.65 14.65
C SER A 140 -7.69 -4.56 14.43
N TRP A 141 -8.47 -4.62 13.35
CA TRP A 141 -9.49 -3.62 13.01
C TRP A 141 -10.90 -4.09 13.39
N GLN A 142 -11.61 -3.27 14.18
CA GLN A 142 -12.97 -3.51 14.62
C GLN A 142 -13.98 -2.67 13.82
N THR A 143 -15.19 -3.20 13.68
CA THR A 143 -16.28 -2.60 12.89
C THR A 143 -17.57 -2.51 13.71
N TYR A 144 -18.22 -1.35 13.69
CA TYR A 144 -19.37 -1.06 14.56
C TYR A 144 -20.31 0.03 13.99
N ARG A 145 -21.49 0.18 14.60
CA ARG A 145 -22.38 1.33 14.39
C ARG A 145 -22.05 2.47 15.35
N HIS A 146 -22.16 3.70 14.89
CA HIS A 146 -22.24 4.89 15.74
C HIS A 146 -23.21 5.90 15.13
N GLN A 147 -24.34 6.17 15.79
CA GLN A 147 -25.42 7.01 15.24
C GLN A 147 -25.85 6.50 13.83
N SER A 148 -26.06 7.40 12.85
CA SER A 148 -26.32 7.02 11.45
C SER A 148 -25.07 6.54 10.69
N TYR A 149 -23.93 6.36 11.36
CA TYR A 149 -22.68 5.96 10.70
C TYR A 149 -22.32 4.49 10.94
N TRP A 150 -21.70 3.91 9.92
CA TRP A 150 -20.89 2.71 10.03
C TRP A 150 -19.44 3.13 10.22
N VAL A 151 -18.70 2.48 11.12
CA VAL A 151 -17.33 2.88 11.48
C VAL A 151 -16.39 1.67 11.53
N CYS A 152 -15.17 1.86 11.03
CA CYS A 152 -14.02 0.96 11.18
C CYS A 152 -12.86 1.69 11.88
N SER A 153 -12.25 1.07 12.89
CA SER A 153 -11.08 1.60 13.59
C SER A 153 -10.25 0.51 14.27
N GLN A 154 -8.99 0.79 14.60
CA GLN A 154 -8.19 0.01 15.57
C GLN A 154 -8.40 0.49 17.03
N LEU A 155 -9.16 1.56 17.24
CA LEU A 155 -9.53 2.03 18.57
C LEU A 155 -10.61 1.10 19.17
N SER A 156 -10.23 0.40 20.23
CA SER A 156 -11.06 -0.61 20.89
C SER A 156 -12.08 0.01 21.86
N GLY A 157 -13.38 -0.16 21.58
CA GLY A 157 -14.47 0.23 22.48
C GLY A 157 -15.42 1.29 21.91
N ALA A 158 -16.42 1.68 22.71
CA ALA A 158 -17.55 2.50 22.26
C ALA A 158 -17.26 4.03 22.17
N THR A 159 -16.01 4.46 22.33
CA THR A 159 -15.59 5.86 22.11
C THR A 159 -15.27 6.06 20.63
N ALA A 160 -16.31 6.12 19.80
CA ALA A 160 -16.22 6.50 18.39
C ALA A 160 -15.92 8.00 18.20
N ASP A 161 -16.27 8.80 19.21
CA ASP A 161 -16.04 10.23 19.24
C ASP A 161 -14.53 10.52 19.38
N ALA A 162 -13.98 11.36 18.51
CA ALA A 162 -12.54 11.64 18.51
C ALA A 162 -12.05 12.42 19.75
N GLY A 163 -12.94 13.18 20.41
CA GLY A 163 -12.63 13.93 21.62
C GLY A 163 -13.28 15.32 21.65
N ALA A 164 -12.65 16.25 22.38
CA ALA A 164 -13.08 17.65 22.41
C ALA A 164 -12.67 18.36 21.10
N ARG A 165 -13.61 19.11 20.51
CA ARG A 165 -13.44 19.79 19.21
C ARG A 165 -13.53 21.32 19.38
N PRO A 166 -12.43 22.06 19.24
CA PRO A 166 -12.47 23.53 19.23
C PRO A 166 -13.29 24.08 18.06
N ALA A 167 -14.05 25.17 18.29
CA ALA A 167 -14.85 25.81 17.24
C ALA A 167 -14.02 26.39 16.08
N GLU A 168 -12.74 26.70 16.32
CA GLU A 168 -11.79 27.10 15.28
C GLU A 168 -11.47 25.95 14.31
N THR A 169 -11.36 24.71 14.83
CA THR A 169 -11.13 23.49 14.03
C THR A 169 -12.31 23.22 13.10
N GLU A 170 -13.54 23.34 13.60
CA GLU A 170 -14.77 23.20 12.80
C GLU A 170 -14.83 24.20 11.64
N ARG A 171 -14.62 25.49 11.94
CA ARG A 171 -14.61 26.56 10.91
C ARG A 171 -13.49 26.36 9.89
N THR A 172 -12.33 25.90 10.35
CA THR A 172 -11.18 25.56 9.49
C THR A 172 -11.52 24.45 8.50
N ILE A 173 -12.13 23.36 8.99
CA ILE A 173 -12.53 22.22 8.16
C ILE A 173 -13.64 22.60 7.17
N GLU A 174 -14.60 23.44 7.58
CA GLU A 174 -15.61 23.93 6.65
C GLU A 174 -14.99 24.72 5.49
N LEU A 175 -14.07 25.66 5.77
CA LEU A 175 -13.40 26.44 4.74
C LEU A 175 -12.56 25.55 3.80
N ALA A 176 -11.78 24.62 4.37
CA ALA A 176 -10.95 23.69 3.62
C ALA A 176 -11.74 22.59 2.87
N SER A 177 -13.00 22.34 3.25
CA SER A 177 -13.91 21.47 2.50
C SER A 177 -14.51 22.21 1.31
N ARG A 178 -14.93 23.46 1.51
CA ARG A 178 -15.59 24.28 0.48
C ARG A 178 -14.65 24.63 -0.70
N SER A 179 -13.34 24.71 -0.48
CA SER A 179 -12.36 24.95 -1.57
C SER A 179 -12.25 23.80 -2.57
N VAL A 180 -12.53 22.56 -2.15
CA VAL A 180 -12.37 21.35 -2.98
C VAL A 180 -13.68 20.55 -3.15
N GLN A 181 -14.82 21.08 -2.69
CA GLN A 181 -16.12 20.39 -2.68
C GLN A 181 -16.57 19.82 -4.04
N GLN A 182 -16.13 20.43 -5.14
CA GLN A 182 -16.39 20.03 -6.52
C GLN A 182 -15.70 18.71 -6.91
N TYR A 183 -14.63 18.33 -6.22
CA TYR A 183 -13.83 17.16 -6.55
C TYR A 183 -14.42 15.86 -5.99
N PRO A 184 -14.38 14.73 -6.75
CA PRO A 184 -14.81 13.44 -6.24
C PRO A 184 -13.91 12.91 -5.11
N LEU A 185 -12.66 13.37 -5.06
CA LEU A 185 -11.67 13.06 -4.02
C LEU A 185 -11.19 14.34 -3.37
N GLN A 186 -11.15 14.35 -2.04
CA GLN A 186 -10.79 15.51 -1.25
C GLN A 186 -9.92 15.06 -0.08
N ALA A 187 -8.74 15.64 0.09
CA ALA A 187 -7.88 15.44 1.25
C ALA A 187 -7.57 16.80 1.90
N ILE A 188 -7.89 16.92 3.18
CA ILE A 188 -7.77 18.14 3.98
C ILE A 188 -6.78 17.88 5.10
N ILE A 189 -5.76 18.72 5.22
CA ILE A 189 -4.75 18.67 6.27
C ILE A 189 -4.91 19.92 7.15
N VAL A 190 -5.11 19.72 8.45
CA VAL A 190 -5.23 20.78 9.46
C VAL A 190 -4.14 20.59 10.50
N PRO A 191 -3.06 21.37 10.51
CA PRO A 191 -2.01 21.26 11.52
C PRO A 191 -2.59 21.48 12.94
N PRO A 192 -2.47 20.51 13.88
CA PRO A 192 -2.99 20.68 15.23
C PRO A 192 -2.34 21.87 15.94
N GLN A 193 -3.14 22.76 16.52
CA GLN A 193 -2.67 24.00 17.16
C GLN A 193 -1.55 23.77 18.18
N HIS A 194 -1.61 22.66 18.94
CA HIS A 194 -0.55 22.30 19.88
C HIS A 194 0.77 21.94 19.18
N ILE A 195 0.76 21.24 18.04
CA ILE A 195 1.96 20.96 17.23
C ILE A 195 2.51 22.24 16.61
N VAL A 196 1.66 23.10 16.04
CA VAL A 196 2.05 24.39 15.46
C VAL A 196 2.79 25.24 16.50
N ARG A 197 2.24 25.29 17.72
CA ARG A 197 2.85 25.96 18.88
C ARG A 197 4.15 25.30 19.31
N THR A 198 4.20 23.97 19.48
CA THR A 198 5.43 23.23 19.85
C THR A 198 6.55 23.47 18.84
N ILE A 199 6.27 23.50 17.54
CA ILE A 199 7.26 23.82 16.50
C ILE A 199 7.77 25.26 16.64
N ARG A 200 6.87 26.23 16.87
CA ARG A 200 7.25 27.64 17.06
C ARG A 200 8.10 27.88 18.32
N GLU A 201 7.78 27.20 19.42
CA GLU A 201 8.47 27.36 20.71
C GLU A 201 9.77 26.55 20.80
N LEU A 202 9.77 25.28 20.40
CA LEU A 202 10.94 24.38 20.54
C LEU A 202 11.88 24.38 19.33
N SER A 203 11.41 24.83 18.15
CA SER A 203 12.22 24.97 16.94
C SER A 203 11.96 26.31 16.22
N PRO A 204 12.33 27.48 16.82
CA PRO A 204 12.18 28.79 16.17
C PRO A 204 12.92 28.91 14.83
N GLN A 205 13.98 28.10 14.65
CA GLN A 205 14.61 27.81 13.37
C GLN A 205 14.32 26.35 13.02
N LEU A 206 13.86 26.09 11.79
CA LEU A 206 13.67 24.76 11.25
C LEU A 206 15.03 24.05 11.07
N PRO A 207 15.10 22.71 11.22
CA PRO A 207 16.25 21.93 10.78
C PRO A 207 16.50 22.09 9.26
N PRO A 208 17.74 21.99 8.77
CA PRO A 208 18.05 22.02 7.32
C PRO A 208 17.30 20.97 6.49
N GLN A 209 16.92 19.85 7.10
CA GLN A 209 16.11 18.77 6.53
C GLN A 209 14.65 19.18 6.27
N LEU A 210 14.16 20.22 6.97
CA LEU A 210 12.85 20.84 6.78
C LEU A 210 12.96 22.22 6.08
N GLY A 211 14.03 22.44 5.32
CA GLY A 211 14.30 23.68 4.56
C GLY A 211 15.17 24.69 5.32
N GLY A 212 15.15 24.68 6.64
CA GLY A 212 15.89 25.62 7.49
C GLY A 212 15.38 27.07 7.41
N GLY A 213 15.78 27.90 8.38
CA GLY A 213 15.26 29.27 8.53
C GLY A 213 14.06 29.33 9.48
N PRO A 214 13.41 30.49 9.64
CA PRO A 214 12.37 30.70 10.65
C PRO A 214 11.17 29.74 10.51
N SER A 215 10.73 29.12 11.59
CA SER A 215 9.56 28.23 11.57
C SER A 215 8.22 28.96 11.45
N SER A 216 8.21 30.29 11.57
CA SER A 216 7.09 31.17 11.17
C SER A 216 6.70 30.99 9.69
N VAL A 217 7.65 30.66 8.81
CA VAL A 217 7.39 30.36 7.39
C VAL A 217 6.32 29.26 7.23
N LEU A 218 6.36 28.23 8.07
CA LEU A 218 5.36 27.15 8.07
C LEU A 218 4.20 27.47 9.02
N THR A 219 4.48 27.95 10.23
CA THR A 219 3.47 28.08 11.30
C THR A 219 2.57 29.30 11.17
N ASP A 220 2.95 30.34 10.43
CA ASP A 220 2.03 31.41 9.98
C ASP A 220 1.54 31.18 8.53
N GLY A 221 2.33 30.45 7.73
CA GLY A 221 2.04 30.14 6.33
C GLY A 221 0.97 29.07 6.10
N VAL A 222 0.75 28.16 7.05
CA VAL A 222 -0.16 27.00 6.88
C VAL A 222 -1.17 26.92 8.04
N GLN A 223 -2.38 27.44 7.80
CA GLN A 223 -3.57 27.18 8.63
C GLN A 223 -4.22 25.84 8.27
N TRP A 224 -4.29 25.56 6.96
CA TRP A 224 -4.79 24.31 6.42
C TRP A 224 -4.31 24.12 4.98
N ILE A 225 -4.36 22.88 4.51
CA ILE A 225 -4.14 22.48 3.10
C ILE A 225 -5.37 21.71 2.64
N SER A 226 -5.92 22.02 1.47
CA SER A 226 -6.94 21.22 0.81
C SER A 226 -6.45 20.76 -0.55
N VAL A 227 -6.58 19.46 -0.86
CA VAL A 227 -6.27 18.87 -2.16
C VAL A 227 -7.53 18.22 -2.72
N GLY A 228 -7.97 18.64 -3.90
CA GLY A 228 -9.01 18.01 -4.68
C GLY A 228 -8.42 17.25 -5.87
N ILE A 229 -8.95 16.07 -6.19
CA ILE A 229 -8.48 15.26 -7.32
C ILE A 229 -9.68 14.79 -8.15
N ASP A 230 -9.58 14.93 -9.47
CA ASP A 230 -10.51 14.42 -10.48
C ASP A 230 -9.74 13.43 -11.38
N PRO A 231 -9.91 12.11 -11.16
CA PRO A 231 -9.20 11.08 -11.92
C PRO A 231 -9.74 10.88 -13.35
N LYS A 232 -10.89 11.48 -13.69
CA LYS A 232 -11.48 11.44 -15.03
C LYS A 232 -10.87 12.49 -15.92
N ASN A 233 -10.79 13.72 -15.43
CA ASN A 233 -10.10 14.79 -16.15
C ASN A 233 -8.57 14.77 -15.91
N LEU A 234 -8.08 13.82 -15.09
CA LEU A 234 -6.69 13.70 -14.67
C LEU A 234 -6.14 15.04 -14.14
N THR A 235 -6.93 15.74 -13.33
CA THR A 235 -6.50 17.00 -12.69
C THR A 235 -6.43 16.85 -11.19
N ALA A 236 -5.49 17.56 -10.58
CA ALA A 236 -5.49 17.83 -9.15
C ALA A 236 -5.40 19.35 -8.92
N GLU A 237 -5.97 19.79 -7.81
CA GLU A 237 -6.01 21.20 -7.43
C GLU A 237 -5.78 21.29 -5.93
N TRP A 238 -4.83 22.12 -5.51
CA TRP A 238 -4.53 22.29 -4.10
C TRP A 238 -4.46 23.76 -3.71
N THR A 239 -4.87 24.01 -2.46
CA THR A 239 -4.89 25.34 -1.85
C THR A 239 -4.30 25.24 -0.43
N ILE A 240 -3.43 26.17 -0.07
CA ILE A 240 -2.94 26.37 1.30
C ILE A 240 -3.46 27.72 1.77
N GLN A 241 -4.11 27.76 2.93
CA GLN A 241 -4.49 29.00 3.59
C GLN A 241 -3.39 29.46 4.54
N SER A 242 -2.99 30.72 4.47
CA SER A 242 -2.06 31.38 5.41
C SER A 242 -2.80 32.35 6.34
N HIS A 243 -2.19 32.68 7.49
CA HIS A 243 -2.75 33.64 8.45
C HIS A 243 -2.85 35.08 7.88
N SER A 244 -2.05 35.44 6.88
CA SER A 244 -2.06 36.75 6.23
C SER A 244 -1.47 36.69 4.82
N THR A 245 -1.68 37.75 4.02
CA THR A 245 -1.04 37.94 2.70
C THR A 245 0.49 37.98 2.81
N GLU A 246 1.03 38.52 3.91
CA GLU A 246 2.47 38.52 4.18
C GLU A 246 2.99 37.10 4.44
N ALA A 247 2.27 36.31 5.25
CA ALA A 247 2.61 34.92 5.49
C ALA A 247 2.51 34.06 4.21
N ALA A 248 1.52 34.32 3.36
CA ALA A 248 1.38 33.69 2.04
C ALA A 248 2.58 34.01 1.13
N ASN A 249 2.96 35.28 1.02
CA ASN A 249 4.12 35.73 0.25
C ASN A 249 5.44 35.15 0.79
N ASN A 250 5.59 35.07 2.12
CA ASN A 250 6.75 34.46 2.76
C ASN A 250 6.83 32.94 2.51
N LEU A 251 5.68 32.25 2.56
CA LEU A 251 5.61 30.82 2.26
C LEU A 251 5.95 30.53 0.79
N VAL A 252 5.39 31.26 -0.19
CA VAL A 252 5.73 31.02 -1.61
C VAL A 252 7.19 31.35 -1.92
N GLY A 253 7.76 32.39 -1.30
CA GLY A 253 9.18 32.73 -1.44
C GLY A 253 10.12 31.65 -0.89
N ASN A 254 9.70 30.92 0.14
CA ASN A 254 10.44 29.78 0.70
C ASN A 254 10.05 28.42 0.09
N PHE A 255 8.96 28.34 -0.68
CA PHE A 255 8.41 27.08 -1.20
C PHE A 255 9.46 26.24 -1.98
N PRO A 256 10.30 26.81 -2.87
CA PRO A 256 11.35 26.04 -3.54
C PRO A 256 12.43 25.50 -2.59
N LYS A 257 12.62 26.12 -1.42
CA LYS A 257 13.59 25.69 -0.39
C LYS A 257 13.01 24.53 0.42
N LEU A 258 11.72 24.63 0.78
CA LEU A 258 10.96 23.61 1.48
C LEU A 258 10.83 22.33 0.64
N VAL A 259 10.41 22.45 -0.62
CA VAL A 259 10.30 21.32 -1.55
C VAL A 259 11.65 20.64 -1.79
N ARG A 260 12.73 21.41 -2.02
CA ARG A 260 14.09 20.81 -2.16
C ARG A 260 14.60 20.13 -0.89
N ALA A 261 14.10 20.49 0.30
CA ALA A 261 14.43 19.79 1.53
C ALA A 261 13.60 18.51 1.70
N GLY A 262 12.29 18.57 1.48
CA GLY A 262 11.42 17.38 1.47
C GLY A 262 11.84 16.34 0.43
N PHE A 263 12.17 16.77 -0.79
CA PHE A 263 12.69 15.90 -1.86
C PHE A 263 14.03 15.25 -1.47
N ARG A 264 14.96 15.99 -0.84
CA ARG A 264 16.21 15.40 -0.32
C ARG A 264 15.97 14.45 0.84
N ALA A 265 14.99 14.71 1.71
CA ALA A 265 14.61 13.77 2.77
C ALA A 265 14.05 12.47 2.19
N LEU A 266 13.11 12.55 1.24
CA LEU A 266 12.59 11.40 0.49
C LEU A 266 13.71 10.62 -0.23
N ARG A 267 14.60 11.32 -0.95
CA ARG A 267 15.73 10.71 -1.66
C ARG A 267 16.80 10.11 -0.72
N SER A 268 16.94 10.64 0.50
CA SER A 268 17.83 10.04 1.51
C SER A 268 17.33 8.67 2.01
N GLN A 269 16.03 8.39 1.83
CA GLN A 269 15.42 7.08 2.06
C GLN A 269 15.28 6.24 0.77
N ASN A 270 15.59 6.80 -0.41
CA ASN A 270 15.43 6.15 -1.71
C ASN A 270 16.35 6.77 -2.78
N LYS A 271 17.43 6.06 -3.13
CA LYS A 271 18.44 6.52 -4.11
C LYS A 271 17.94 6.56 -5.56
N LEU A 272 16.85 5.85 -5.87
CA LEU A 272 16.34 5.67 -7.24
C LEU A 272 15.55 6.87 -7.77
N ILE A 273 15.21 7.84 -6.91
CA ILE A 273 14.68 9.14 -7.34
C ILE A 273 15.83 9.98 -7.94
N PRO A 274 15.86 10.26 -9.25
CA PRO A 274 16.92 11.05 -9.87
C PRO A 274 16.85 12.51 -9.41
N GLU A 275 18.01 13.10 -9.11
CA GLU A 275 18.11 14.52 -8.71
C GLU A 275 17.61 15.47 -9.80
N THR A 276 17.69 15.05 -11.07
CA THR A 276 17.18 15.79 -12.22
C THR A 276 15.66 15.99 -12.23
N LEU A 277 14.88 15.24 -11.43
CA LEU A 277 13.44 15.44 -11.31
C LEU A 277 13.05 16.63 -10.42
N ILE A 278 14.00 17.21 -9.66
CA ILE A 278 13.70 18.19 -8.62
C ILE A 278 13.19 19.53 -9.18
N GLU A 279 13.84 20.07 -10.22
CA GLU A 279 13.44 21.34 -10.86
C GLU A 279 12.18 21.20 -11.75
N PRO A 280 11.99 20.10 -12.53
CA PRO A 280 10.71 19.81 -13.18
C PRO A 280 9.54 19.70 -12.20
N LEU A 281 9.72 18.94 -11.10
CA LEU A 281 8.71 18.81 -10.05
C LEU A 281 8.37 20.19 -9.46
N LEU A 282 9.39 20.98 -9.09
CA LEU A 282 9.22 22.35 -8.59
C LEU A 282 8.37 23.22 -9.53
N ASN A 283 8.71 23.28 -10.81
CA ASN A 283 7.98 24.09 -11.79
C ASN A 283 6.52 23.63 -11.94
N TRP A 284 6.30 22.31 -11.98
CA TRP A 284 4.97 21.70 -12.08
C TRP A 284 4.10 22.02 -10.85
N ILE A 285 4.66 22.00 -9.63
CA ILE A 285 3.90 22.27 -8.40
C ILE A 285 3.99 23.71 -7.86
N GLN A 286 4.78 24.61 -8.46
CA GLN A 286 4.95 25.99 -7.97
C GLN A 286 3.60 26.74 -7.94
N PRO A 287 3.11 27.18 -6.76
CA PRO A 287 1.82 27.85 -6.63
C PRO A 287 1.88 29.35 -6.91
N GLU A 288 0.70 29.92 -7.14
CA GLU A 288 0.41 31.36 -7.17
C GLU A 288 -0.12 31.84 -5.82
N VAL A 289 0.06 33.12 -5.47
CA VAL A 289 -0.54 33.73 -4.27
C VAL A 289 -1.76 34.57 -4.64
N HIS A 290 -2.91 34.19 -4.11
CA HIS A 290 -4.21 34.84 -4.29
C HIS A 290 -4.66 35.38 -2.92
N GLY A 291 -4.15 36.55 -2.55
CA GLY A 291 -4.41 37.17 -1.25
C GLY A 291 -3.79 36.38 -0.10
N THR A 292 -4.62 35.78 0.76
CA THR A 292 -4.17 34.97 1.91
C THR A 292 -3.97 33.48 1.58
N GLN A 293 -4.16 33.08 0.33
CA GLN A 293 -4.06 31.69 -0.10
C GLN A 293 -2.93 31.49 -1.13
N LEU A 294 -2.25 30.34 -1.04
CA LEU A 294 -1.45 29.79 -2.14
C LEU A 294 -2.34 28.79 -2.88
N HIS A 295 -2.38 28.86 -4.21
CA HIS A 295 -3.22 27.99 -5.03
C HIS A 295 -2.43 27.40 -6.19
N LYS A 296 -2.73 26.15 -6.55
CA LYS A 296 -2.20 25.50 -7.75
C LYS A 296 -3.15 24.43 -8.29
N LYS A 297 -3.46 24.53 -9.59
CA LYS A 297 -4.02 23.45 -10.39
C LYS A 297 -2.90 22.78 -11.21
N ILE A 298 -2.97 21.46 -11.37
CA ILE A 298 -2.06 20.65 -12.19
C ILE A 298 -2.85 19.64 -13.03
N GLY A 299 -2.42 19.42 -14.28
CA GLY A 299 -2.73 18.19 -14.99
C GLY A 299 -1.76 17.09 -14.56
N LEU A 300 -2.30 15.89 -14.30
CA LEU A 300 -1.55 14.67 -13.97
C LEU A 300 -1.08 13.92 -15.23
N ALA A 301 -1.62 14.32 -16.39
CA ALA A 301 -1.24 13.87 -17.73
C ALA A 301 -1.24 15.05 -18.73
N ASP A 302 -0.69 16.20 -18.29
CA ASP A 302 -0.28 17.24 -19.23
C ASP A 302 0.71 16.62 -20.24
N LYS A 303 0.64 17.05 -21.52
CA LYS A 303 1.29 16.32 -22.63
C LYS A 303 2.81 16.54 -22.74
N ASP A 304 3.46 16.99 -21.67
CA ASP A 304 4.90 16.94 -21.53
C ASP A 304 5.33 15.61 -20.90
N ASP A 305 6.18 14.85 -21.61
CA ASP A 305 6.71 13.54 -21.20
C ASP A 305 7.38 13.57 -19.80
N LEU A 306 7.75 14.76 -19.34
CA LEU A 306 8.39 15.04 -18.06
C LEU A 306 7.42 15.00 -16.88
N SER A 307 6.21 15.56 -16.98
CA SER A 307 5.21 15.52 -15.90
C SER A 307 4.68 14.11 -15.68
N LEU A 308 4.23 13.43 -16.75
CA LEU A 308 3.70 12.07 -16.69
C LEU A 308 4.75 11.06 -16.20
N SER A 309 6.03 11.22 -16.57
CA SER A 309 7.10 10.33 -16.09
C SER A 309 7.56 10.62 -14.65
N VAL A 310 7.40 11.86 -14.13
CA VAL A 310 7.52 12.17 -12.70
C VAL A 310 6.37 11.55 -11.92
N PHE A 311 5.12 11.80 -12.34
CA PHE A 311 3.91 11.26 -11.72
C PHE A 311 3.95 9.73 -11.64
N THR A 312 4.23 9.05 -12.76
CA THR A 312 4.34 7.58 -12.83
C THR A 312 5.31 7.04 -11.78
N LYS A 313 6.51 7.61 -11.64
CA LYS A 313 7.53 7.15 -10.69
C LYS A 313 7.11 7.35 -9.23
N LEU A 314 6.45 8.47 -8.92
CA LEU A 314 5.95 8.75 -7.58
C LEU A 314 4.77 7.83 -7.20
N ALA A 315 3.89 7.52 -8.16
CA ALA A 315 2.78 6.59 -7.97
C ALA A 315 3.27 5.16 -7.69
N VAL A 316 4.23 4.64 -8.48
CA VAL A 316 4.86 3.32 -8.24
C VAL A 316 5.49 3.27 -6.83
N GLN A 317 6.20 4.34 -6.42
CA GLN A 317 6.81 4.39 -5.08
C GLN A 317 5.77 4.39 -3.95
N ALA A 318 4.68 5.16 -4.08
CA ALA A 318 3.60 5.18 -3.11
C ALA A 318 2.95 3.78 -2.99
N GLU A 319 2.75 3.10 -4.12
CA GLU A 319 2.22 1.74 -4.18
C GLU A 319 3.15 0.72 -3.49
N GLU A 320 4.44 0.68 -3.82
CA GLU A 320 5.37 -0.25 -3.16
C GLU A 320 5.44 -0.02 -1.64
N THR A 321 5.40 1.25 -1.21
CA THR A 321 5.44 1.62 0.22
C THR A 321 4.19 1.11 0.96
N PHE A 322 3.01 1.24 0.35
CA PHE A 322 1.75 0.71 0.88
C PHE A 322 1.77 -0.83 0.96
N GLN A 323 2.24 -1.48 -0.12
CA GLN A 323 2.20 -2.93 -0.26
C GLN A 323 3.15 -3.70 0.68
N LYS A 324 4.16 -3.05 1.29
CA LYS A 324 5.10 -3.74 2.19
C LYS A 324 4.41 -4.53 3.31
N ALA A 325 3.41 -3.92 3.97
CA ALA A 325 2.67 -4.59 5.06
C ALA A 325 1.83 -5.76 4.53
N THR A 326 1.11 -5.56 3.42
CA THR A 326 0.28 -6.58 2.76
C THR A 326 1.11 -7.79 2.33
N LYS A 327 2.26 -7.56 1.67
CA LYS A 327 3.18 -8.60 1.23
C LYS A 327 3.73 -9.44 2.40
N VAL A 328 4.22 -8.77 3.44
CA VAL A 328 4.73 -9.44 4.65
C VAL A 328 3.65 -10.27 5.33
N ASN A 329 2.40 -9.78 5.38
CA ASN A 329 1.29 -10.55 5.96
C ASN A 329 0.87 -11.74 5.08
N LYS A 330 0.86 -11.63 3.74
CA LYS A 330 0.66 -12.77 2.84
C LYS A 330 1.72 -13.85 3.07
N VAL A 331 3.01 -13.48 3.15
CA VAL A 331 4.09 -14.43 3.41
C VAL A 331 3.93 -15.08 4.78
N ARG A 332 3.57 -14.35 5.83
CA ARG A 332 3.25 -14.93 7.16
C ARG A 332 2.11 -15.94 7.12
N GLN A 333 1.04 -15.66 6.37
CA GLN A 333 -0.07 -16.60 6.19
C GLN A 333 0.37 -17.87 5.42
N ILE A 334 1.22 -17.74 4.40
CA ILE A 334 1.81 -18.91 3.69
C ILE A 334 2.66 -19.74 4.65
N LEU A 335 3.52 -19.10 5.45
CA LEU A 335 4.37 -19.81 6.42
C LEU A 335 3.54 -20.47 7.53
N LEU A 336 2.46 -19.83 8.01
CA LEU A 336 1.52 -20.44 8.95
C LEU A 336 0.85 -21.68 8.33
N GLY A 337 0.45 -21.61 7.06
CA GLY A 337 0.00 -22.78 6.29
C GLY A 337 1.05 -23.90 6.26
N LEU A 338 2.33 -23.57 6.07
CA LEU A 338 3.44 -24.54 6.08
C LEU A 338 3.67 -25.16 7.46
N HIS A 339 3.49 -24.41 8.55
CA HIS A 339 3.49 -24.94 9.92
C HIS A 339 2.32 -25.89 10.16
N ASN A 340 1.11 -25.51 9.77
CA ASN A 340 -0.09 -26.36 9.89
C ASN A 340 0.04 -27.64 9.06
N PHE A 341 0.60 -27.55 7.84
CA PHE A 341 0.94 -28.70 7.01
C PHE A 341 1.96 -29.61 7.70
N HIS A 342 3.05 -29.04 8.24
CA HIS A 342 4.07 -29.80 8.95
C HIS A 342 3.53 -30.42 10.24
N GLU A 343 2.61 -29.77 10.95
CA GLU A 343 1.95 -30.37 12.12
C GLU A 343 1.12 -31.61 11.72
N ALA A 344 0.36 -31.54 10.63
CA ALA A 344 -0.42 -32.68 10.16
C ALA A 344 0.47 -33.83 9.61
N ASN A 345 1.45 -33.51 8.77
CA ASN A 345 2.19 -34.49 7.95
C ASN A 345 3.59 -34.85 8.49
N LYS A 346 4.10 -34.10 9.47
CA LYS A 346 5.45 -34.21 10.07
C LYS A 346 6.62 -33.95 9.12
N HIS A 347 6.33 -33.41 7.93
CA HIS A 347 7.28 -32.88 6.95
C HIS A 347 6.65 -31.68 6.22
N LEU A 348 7.47 -30.87 5.56
CA LEU A 348 7.01 -29.81 4.65
C LEU A 348 6.64 -30.37 3.26
N PRO A 349 5.80 -29.68 2.48
CA PRO A 349 5.45 -30.08 1.12
C PRO A 349 6.55 -29.73 0.10
N PRO A 350 6.73 -30.50 -0.99
CA PRO A 350 6.15 -31.82 -1.22
C PRO A 350 6.92 -32.90 -0.42
N GLY A 351 6.19 -33.86 0.15
CA GLY A 351 6.77 -35.12 0.66
C GLY A 351 5.97 -36.35 0.22
N ASP A 352 5.14 -36.16 -0.81
CA ASP A 352 4.33 -37.20 -1.43
C ASP A 352 5.19 -37.94 -2.49
N PRO A 353 5.19 -39.29 -2.53
CA PRO A 353 5.84 -40.07 -3.60
C PRO A 353 5.20 -39.90 -4.99
N ASN A 354 4.14 -39.09 -5.16
CA ASN A 354 3.58 -38.67 -6.45
C ASN A 354 4.53 -37.77 -7.27
N VAL A 355 5.63 -38.39 -7.73
CA VAL A 355 6.52 -37.86 -8.77
C VAL A 355 6.10 -38.35 -10.16
N GLY A 356 6.37 -37.54 -11.18
CA GLY A 356 6.19 -37.91 -12.58
C GLY A 356 7.21 -38.95 -13.07
N PRO A 357 7.09 -39.41 -14.34
CA PRO A 357 7.98 -40.41 -14.93
C PRO A 357 9.46 -40.03 -14.98
N ASP A 358 9.79 -38.77 -14.74
CA ASP A 358 11.12 -38.16 -14.70
C ASP A 358 11.65 -37.93 -13.26
N GLY A 359 10.84 -38.22 -12.23
CA GLY A 359 11.19 -38.01 -10.83
C GLY A 359 10.90 -36.60 -10.28
N GLN A 360 10.28 -35.70 -11.05
CA GLN A 360 9.85 -34.38 -10.56
C GLN A 360 8.48 -34.46 -9.90
N ALA A 361 8.19 -33.61 -8.90
CA ALA A 361 6.86 -33.56 -8.28
C ALA A 361 5.79 -33.14 -9.30
N LEU A 362 4.61 -33.78 -9.30
CA LEU A 362 3.57 -33.49 -10.30
C LEU A 362 2.95 -32.08 -10.18
N LEU A 363 2.88 -31.57 -8.95
CA LEU A 363 2.22 -30.32 -8.57
C LEU A 363 3.07 -29.50 -7.60
N SER A 364 2.84 -28.19 -7.57
CA SER A 364 3.48 -27.25 -6.65
C SER A 364 3.20 -27.55 -5.18
N TRP A 365 4.16 -27.26 -4.29
CA TRP A 365 3.92 -27.20 -2.84
C TRP A 365 2.74 -26.28 -2.49
N ARG A 366 2.54 -25.23 -3.30
CA ARG A 366 1.43 -24.26 -3.19
C ARG A 366 0.05 -24.90 -3.28
N VAL A 367 -0.09 -25.99 -4.05
CA VAL A 367 -1.34 -26.75 -4.22
C VAL A 367 -1.62 -27.61 -3.00
N TYR A 368 -0.61 -28.35 -2.51
CA TYR A 368 -0.71 -29.14 -1.27
C TYR A 368 -1.01 -28.29 -0.01
N LEU A 369 -0.71 -26.98 -0.08
CA LEU A 369 -0.96 -26.04 1.00
C LEU A 369 -2.40 -25.49 1.05
N LEU A 370 -3.18 -25.65 -0.03
CA LEU A 370 -4.52 -25.07 -0.16
C LEU A 370 -5.50 -25.39 1.00
N PRO A 371 -5.57 -26.64 1.53
CA PRO A 371 -6.40 -26.96 2.71
C PRO A 371 -6.08 -26.11 3.94
N TYR A 372 -4.80 -25.74 4.12
CA TYR A 372 -4.27 -25.01 5.26
C TYR A 372 -4.34 -23.48 5.07
N LEU A 373 -4.90 -23.03 3.93
CA LEU A 373 -5.11 -21.63 3.54
C LEU A 373 -6.60 -21.38 3.19
N GLU A 374 -7.50 -22.20 3.75
CA GLU A 374 -8.96 -22.13 3.56
C GLU A 374 -9.44 -22.40 2.12
N GLN A 375 -8.55 -22.81 1.21
CA GLN A 375 -8.84 -23.10 -0.21
C GLN A 375 -9.22 -24.57 -0.46
N GLN A 376 -9.93 -25.20 0.49
CA GLN A 376 -10.27 -26.64 0.46
C GLN A 376 -11.12 -27.03 -0.77
N GLU A 377 -12.03 -26.17 -1.22
CA GLU A 377 -12.85 -26.40 -2.42
C GLU A 377 -12.01 -26.38 -3.71
N LEU A 378 -10.98 -25.54 -3.75
CA LEU A 378 -10.05 -25.48 -4.89
C LEU A 378 -9.10 -26.69 -4.90
N PHE A 379 -8.64 -27.13 -3.73
CA PHE A 379 -7.82 -28.33 -3.61
C PHE A 379 -8.52 -29.58 -4.16
N GLN A 380 -9.81 -29.76 -3.84
CA GLN A 380 -10.62 -30.89 -4.31
C GLN A 380 -10.85 -30.93 -5.84
N GLN A 381 -10.51 -29.86 -6.57
CA GLN A 381 -10.62 -29.84 -8.02
C GLN A 381 -9.37 -30.40 -8.72
N PHE A 382 -8.22 -30.50 -8.04
CA PHE A 382 -6.98 -31.01 -8.65
C PHE A 382 -6.95 -32.54 -8.74
N HIS A 383 -6.46 -33.05 -9.87
CA HIS A 383 -6.03 -34.44 -9.99
C HIS A 383 -4.57 -34.53 -9.50
N LEU A 384 -4.39 -34.95 -8.24
CA LEU A 384 -3.07 -34.98 -7.58
C LEU A 384 -2.08 -35.98 -8.21
N ASN A 385 -2.61 -36.96 -8.94
CA ASN A 385 -1.87 -37.96 -9.72
C ASN A 385 -1.63 -37.56 -11.18
N GLU A 386 -1.89 -36.29 -11.55
CA GLU A 386 -1.61 -35.72 -12.86
C GLU A 386 -0.69 -34.49 -12.74
N ALA A 387 0.11 -34.22 -13.78
CA ALA A 387 0.95 -33.03 -13.83
C ALA A 387 0.13 -31.73 -13.82
N TRP A 388 0.74 -30.64 -13.37
CA TRP A 388 0.14 -29.30 -13.31
C TRP A 388 -0.40 -28.76 -14.65
N ASP A 389 0.14 -29.22 -15.77
CA ASP A 389 -0.21 -28.83 -17.14
C ASP A 389 -1.09 -29.85 -17.87
N SER A 390 -1.61 -30.86 -17.17
CA SER A 390 -2.57 -31.82 -17.74
C SER A 390 -3.81 -31.11 -18.29
N PRO A 391 -4.56 -31.73 -19.24
CA PRO A 391 -5.78 -31.16 -19.79
C PRO A 391 -6.84 -30.79 -18.73
N HIS A 392 -6.77 -31.40 -17.55
CA HIS A 392 -7.63 -31.09 -16.40
C HIS A 392 -7.00 -30.01 -15.50
N ASN A 393 -5.82 -30.28 -14.93
CA ASN A 393 -5.18 -29.40 -13.93
C ASN A 393 -4.85 -28.00 -14.49
N LYS A 394 -4.54 -27.90 -15.78
CA LYS A 394 -4.22 -26.63 -16.45
C LYS A 394 -5.38 -25.64 -16.46
N LEU A 395 -6.63 -26.11 -16.38
CA LEU A 395 -7.82 -25.27 -16.28
C LEU A 395 -7.93 -24.56 -14.91
N LEU A 396 -7.23 -25.05 -13.89
CA LEU A 396 -7.19 -24.47 -12.55
C LEU A 396 -6.09 -23.41 -12.39
N LEU A 397 -5.19 -23.28 -13.37
CA LEU A 397 -4.11 -22.28 -13.37
C LEU A 397 -4.65 -20.85 -13.22
N GLU A 398 -5.77 -20.53 -13.87
CA GLU A 398 -6.42 -19.21 -13.77
C GLU A 398 -7.07 -18.93 -12.40
N LYS A 399 -7.30 -19.97 -11.57
CA LYS A 399 -7.92 -19.86 -10.24
C LYS A 399 -6.87 -19.61 -9.14
N ILE A 400 -5.88 -18.77 -9.41
CA ILE A 400 -4.81 -18.45 -8.46
C ILE A 400 -5.39 -17.80 -7.17
N PRO A 401 -5.18 -18.38 -5.98
CA PRO A 401 -5.57 -17.74 -4.72
C PRO A 401 -4.89 -16.38 -4.53
N ASP A 402 -5.64 -15.41 -3.99
CA ASP A 402 -5.14 -14.05 -3.79
C ASP A 402 -3.87 -13.99 -2.94
N ILE A 403 -3.67 -14.92 -2.00
CA ILE A 403 -2.45 -15.02 -1.18
C ILE A 403 -1.18 -15.27 -2.01
N TYR A 404 -1.27 -15.98 -3.13
CA TYR A 404 -0.14 -16.18 -4.08
C TYR A 404 -0.11 -15.12 -5.20
N ALA A 405 -1.19 -14.37 -5.39
CA ALA A 405 -1.32 -13.42 -6.49
C ALA A 405 -0.57 -12.10 -6.25
N ASN A 406 0.10 -11.62 -7.31
CA ASN A 406 0.74 -10.31 -7.33
C ASN A 406 -0.30 -9.20 -7.51
N ASN A 407 -0.84 -8.77 -6.37
CA ASN A 407 -1.87 -7.73 -6.30
C ASN A 407 -1.26 -6.34 -6.11
N ASN A 408 -0.34 -6.00 -7.02
CA ASN A 408 -0.10 -4.60 -7.38
C ASN A 408 -1.44 -3.92 -7.76
N LEU A 409 -1.52 -2.61 -7.53
CA LEU A 409 -2.76 -1.84 -7.50
C LEU A 409 -2.97 -0.89 -8.67
N LEU A 410 -1.91 -0.32 -9.28
CA LEU A 410 -2.01 0.74 -10.28
C LEU A 410 -0.95 0.65 -11.38
N LEU A 411 0.33 0.61 -10.99
CA LEU A 411 1.44 0.79 -11.92
C LEU A 411 2.60 -0.13 -11.54
N SER A 412 2.88 -1.09 -12.41
CA SER A 412 4.12 -1.85 -12.43
C SER A 412 4.82 -1.64 -13.76
N THR A 413 6.15 -1.52 -13.73
CA THR A 413 6.98 -1.58 -14.93
C THR A 413 7.10 -2.99 -15.51
N THR A 414 6.48 -4.01 -14.89
CA THR A 414 6.46 -5.38 -15.42
C THR A 414 5.20 -6.11 -14.97
N SER A 415 4.40 -6.61 -15.93
CA SER A 415 3.22 -7.42 -15.64
C SER A 415 3.60 -8.87 -15.28
N VAL A 416 2.81 -9.50 -14.41
CA VAL A 416 2.86 -10.96 -14.13
C VAL A 416 1.63 -11.60 -14.77
N PRO A 417 1.78 -12.64 -15.62
CA PRO A 417 0.63 -13.26 -16.30
C PRO A 417 -0.40 -13.85 -15.32
N LYS A 418 -1.67 -13.95 -15.76
CA LYS A 418 -2.73 -14.59 -14.96
C LYS A 418 -2.34 -16.05 -14.66
N GLY A 419 -2.45 -16.46 -13.40
CA GLY A 419 -2.02 -17.78 -12.95
C GLY A 419 -0.52 -17.92 -12.67
N TYR A 420 0.27 -16.84 -12.76
CA TYR A 420 1.67 -16.85 -12.38
C TYR A 420 1.90 -16.16 -11.03
N THR A 421 2.92 -16.61 -10.30
CA THR A 421 3.33 -16.03 -9.01
C THR A 421 4.83 -15.78 -8.99
N THR A 422 5.25 -14.80 -8.19
CA THR A 422 6.65 -14.58 -7.81
C THR A 422 6.95 -14.97 -6.37
N CYS A 423 5.95 -15.44 -5.62
CA CYS A 423 6.17 -16.00 -4.28
C CYS A 423 6.68 -17.43 -4.45
N VAL A 424 7.96 -17.65 -4.15
CA VAL A 424 8.70 -18.88 -4.50
C VAL A 424 9.60 -19.35 -3.36
N ALA A 425 9.85 -20.65 -3.33
CA ALA A 425 10.82 -21.29 -2.45
C ALA A 425 12.22 -21.31 -3.11
N PRO A 426 13.32 -21.15 -2.33
CA PRO A 426 14.67 -21.42 -2.80
C PRO A 426 14.91 -22.93 -2.99
N VAL A 427 15.42 -23.34 -4.16
CA VAL A 427 15.62 -24.74 -4.54
C VAL A 427 17.11 -25.01 -4.83
N GLY A 428 17.75 -25.77 -3.94
CA GLY A 428 19.11 -26.31 -4.10
C GLY A 428 19.41 -27.37 -3.03
N PRO A 429 20.47 -28.21 -3.15
CA PRO A 429 20.63 -29.45 -2.36
C PRO A 429 20.62 -29.30 -0.82
N LYS A 430 20.85 -28.08 -0.31
CA LYS A 430 20.87 -27.70 1.10
C LYS A 430 19.70 -26.79 1.52
N THR A 431 18.78 -26.43 0.62
CA THR A 431 17.61 -25.59 0.95
C THR A 431 16.44 -26.46 1.43
N ILE A 432 15.45 -25.83 2.07
CA ILE A 432 14.26 -26.50 2.63
C ILE A 432 13.46 -27.25 1.55
N PHE A 433 13.33 -26.70 0.34
CA PHE A 433 12.52 -27.26 -0.75
C PHE A 433 13.36 -27.95 -1.83
N GLY A 434 14.68 -27.95 -1.74
CA GLY A 434 15.59 -28.52 -2.75
C GLY A 434 15.82 -30.03 -2.65
N ARG A 435 14.86 -30.80 -2.13
CA ARG A 435 14.93 -32.27 -1.99
C ARG A 435 13.63 -32.93 -2.47
N PRO A 436 13.69 -34.10 -3.14
CA PRO A 436 12.49 -34.83 -3.57
C PRO A 436 11.62 -35.39 -2.43
N VAL A 437 12.08 -35.31 -1.18
CA VAL A 437 11.37 -35.78 0.01
C VAL A 437 11.27 -34.61 0.99
N GLY A 438 10.05 -34.42 1.51
CA GLY A 438 9.69 -33.31 2.38
C GLY A 438 10.59 -33.20 3.62
N VAL A 439 11.02 -31.98 3.91
CA VAL A 439 11.90 -31.67 5.04
C VAL A 439 11.08 -31.52 6.32
N SER A 440 11.38 -32.32 7.34
CA SER A 440 10.88 -32.10 8.71
C SER A 440 11.68 -30.99 9.39
N PHE A 441 11.05 -30.20 10.27
CA PHE A 441 11.71 -29.10 10.99
C PHE A 441 12.97 -29.54 11.74
N SER A 442 13.02 -30.77 12.23
CA SER A 442 14.19 -31.43 12.84
C SER A 442 15.39 -31.67 11.90
N LYS A 443 15.28 -31.32 10.61
CA LYS A 443 16.38 -31.32 9.62
C LYS A 443 16.86 -29.92 9.24
N VAL A 444 16.20 -28.86 9.71
CA VAL A 444 16.67 -27.48 9.64
C VAL A 444 17.58 -27.25 10.86
N ILE A 445 18.80 -27.76 10.77
CA ILE A 445 19.78 -27.80 11.87
C ILE A 445 20.22 -26.39 12.26
N ASP A 446 20.31 -25.48 11.30
CA ASP A 446 20.76 -24.10 11.53
C ASP A 446 19.66 -23.24 12.19
N GLY A 447 18.45 -23.77 12.32
CA GLY A 447 17.30 -23.15 12.99
C GLY A 447 16.30 -22.50 12.02
N LEU A 448 15.02 -22.77 12.25
CA LEU A 448 13.90 -22.21 11.46
C LEU A 448 13.89 -20.67 11.42
N SER A 449 14.39 -20.02 12.47
CA SER A 449 14.52 -18.55 12.57
C SER A 449 15.70 -17.97 11.81
N ASN A 450 16.54 -18.82 11.21
CA ASN A 450 17.74 -18.44 10.45
C ASN A 450 17.60 -18.81 8.96
N THR A 451 16.99 -19.96 8.64
CA THR A 451 16.79 -20.39 7.25
C THR A 451 15.54 -19.76 6.60
N VAL A 452 15.71 -19.20 5.41
CA VAL A 452 14.67 -18.66 4.54
C VAL A 452 13.97 -19.77 3.77
N ALA A 453 12.65 -19.84 3.93
CA ALA A 453 11.77 -20.80 3.26
C ALA A 453 11.15 -20.24 1.98
N ILE A 454 10.86 -18.93 1.94
CA ILE A 454 10.11 -18.24 0.87
C ILE A 454 10.78 -16.89 0.52
N VAL A 455 10.79 -16.53 -0.76
CA VAL A 455 11.22 -15.22 -1.29
C VAL A 455 10.25 -14.69 -2.34
N GLU A 456 10.38 -13.41 -2.69
CA GLU A 456 9.74 -12.82 -3.88
C GLU A 456 10.76 -12.67 -5.02
N VAL A 457 10.52 -13.28 -6.18
CA VAL A 457 11.35 -13.10 -7.39
C VAL A 457 10.84 -11.98 -8.31
N THR A 458 11.67 -11.56 -9.26
CA THR A 458 11.28 -10.61 -10.30
C THR A 458 10.15 -11.17 -11.18
N PRO A 459 9.27 -10.34 -11.77
CA PRO A 459 8.21 -10.80 -12.68
C PRO A 459 8.70 -11.61 -13.89
N ALA A 460 9.94 -11.41 -14.34
CA ALA A 460 10.57 -12.21 -15.41
C ALA A 460 10.91 -13.65 -14.98
N MET A 461 11.00 -13.90 -13.67
CA MET A 461 11.20 -15.21 -13.03
C MET A 461 9.89 -15.77 -12.44
N ALA A 462 8.74 -15.19 -12.78
CA ALA A 462 7.45 -15.68 -12.29
C ALA A 462 7.12 -17.07 -12.85
N VAL A 463 6.56 -17.93 -12.02
CA VAL A 463 6.26 -19.35 -12.32
C VAL A 463 4.74 -19.61 -12.31
N PRO A 464 4.22 -20.60 -13.06
CA PRO A 464 2.82 -21.00 -12.94
C PRO A 464 2.56 -21.52 -11.52
N TRP A 465 1.55 -20.99 -10.81
CA TRP A 465 1.39 -21.28 -9.37
C TRP A 465 1.09 -22.75 -9.05
N THR A 466 0.58 -23.51 -10.03
CA THR A 466 0.31 -24.95 -9.92
C THR A 466 1.53 -25.82 -10.22
N ALA A 467 2.59 -25.27 -10.81
CA ALA A 467 3.77 -26.00 -11.25
C ALA A 467 4.76 -26.30 -10.11
N PRO A 468 5.53 -27.39 -10.19
CA PRO A 468 6.66 -27.69 -9.28
C PRO A 468 7.90 -26.80 -9.55
N GLN A 469 7.68 -25.58 -10.07
CA GLN A 469 8.72 -24.64 -10.45
C GLN A 469 8.87 -23.57 -9.37
N ASP A 470 10.11 -23.26 -9.03
CA ASP A 470 10.49 -22.41 -7.90
C ASP A 470 11.88 -21.79 -8.14
N TYR A 471 12.43 -21.04 -7.19
CA TYR A 471 13.66 -20.26 -7.41
C TYR A 471 14.91 -21.16 -7.50
N PRO A 472 15.60 -21.25 -8.66
CA PRO A 472 16.83 -22.00 -8.76
C PRO A 472 17.94 -21.25 -8.01
N PHE A 473 18.33 -21.76 -6.86
CA PHE A 473 19.28 -21.11 -5.97
C PHE A 473 20.72 -21.31 -6.47
N ASP A 474 21.37 -20.22 -6.89
CA ASP A 474 22.80 -20.16 -7.17
C ASP A 474 23.57 -19.67 -5.93
N PRO A 475 24.41 -20.50 -5.29
CA PRO A 475 25.21 -20.10 -4.13
C PRO A 475 26.22 -18.98 -4.40
N GLU A 476 26.66 -18.81 -5.66
CA GLU A 476 27.62 -17.77 -6.05
C GLU A 476 26.94 -16.43 -6.32
N ASN A 477 25.68 -16.45 -6.80
CA ASN A 477 24.87 -15.25 -7.09
C ASN A 477 23.50 -15.33 -6.40
N PRO A 478 23.43 -15.39 -5.06
CA PRO A 478 22.24 -15.82 -4.33
C PRO A 478 21.07 -14.81 -4.32
N LEU A 479 21.25 -13.61 -4.89
CA LEU A 479 20.18 -12.64 -5.15
C LEU A 479 19.79 -12.54 -6.64
N ALA A 480 20.39 -13.33 -7.54
CA ALA A 480 20.15 -13.25 -8.97
C ALA A 480 18.68 -13.61 -9.28
N GLY A 481 17.91 -12.65 -9.81
CA GLY A 481 16.49 -12.84 -10.12
C GLY A 481 15.52 -12.62 -8.97
N ILE A 482 15.99 -12.43 -7.71
CA ILE A 482 15.16 -12.01 -6.57
C ILE A 482 14.67 -10.57 -6.78
N ARG A 483 13.42 -10.26 -6.38
CA ARG A 483 12.89 -8.89 -6.47
C ARG A 483 13.52 -8.05 -5.37
N ILE A 484 14.32 -7.09 -5.80
CA ILE A 484 14.69 -5.93 -5.00
C ILE A 484 13.62 -4.86 -5.19
N ASP A 485 13.19 -4.23 -4.10
CA ASP A 485 12.27 -3.09 -4.10
C ASP A 485 12.99 -1.74 -4.27
N LEU A 486 12.22 -0.65 -4.38
CA LEU A 486 12.76 0.71 -4.55
C LEU A 486 13.50 1.27 -3.31
N GLN A 487 13.58 0.54 -2.19
CA GLN A 487 14.40 0.87 -1.02
C GLN A 487 15.70 0.06 -0.93
N GLU A 488 16.06 -0.64 -2.02
CA GLU A 488 17.16 -1.62 -2.06
C GLU A 488 17.01 -2.76 -1.04
N GLN A 489 15.77 -3.20 -0.78
CA GLN A 489 15.49 -4.35 0.09
C GLN A 489 14.82 -5.51 -0.68
N TRP A 490 14.86 -6.72 -0.11
CA TRP A 490 14.24 -7.92 -0.65
C TRP A 490 13.40 -8.63 0.42
N LEU A 491 12.27 -9.21 0.01
CA LEU A 491 11.30 -9.83 0.92
C LEU A 491 11.66 -11.29 1.18
N ILE A 492 11.71 -11.67 2.47
CA ILE A 492 11.90 -13.04 2.93
C ILE A 492 10.75 -13.53 3.81
N GLY A 493 10.54 -14.85 3.80
CA GLY A 493 9.84 -15.60 4.83
C GLY A 493 10.76 -16.67 5.41
N ARG A 494 11.03 -16.62 6.71
CA ARG A 494 11.87 -17.62 7.41
C ARG A 494 11.04 -18.83 7.83
N GLY A 495 11.69 -19.97 8.06
CA GLY A 495 11.04 -21.23 8.43
C GLY A 495 10.25 -21.19 9.75
N ASP A 496 10.44 -20.17 10.60
CA ASP A 496 9.76 -20.01 11.89
C ASP A 496 8.40 -19.29 11.81
N GLY A 497 7.99 -18.84 10.62
CA GLY A 497 6.78 -18.02 10.44
C GLY A 497 7.05 -16.51 10.37
N SER A 498 8.27 -16.05 10.65
CA SER A 498 8.63 -14.64 10.52
C SER A 498 8.80 -14.23 9.05
N SER A 499 8.49 -12.96 8.77
CA SER A 499 8.71 -12.36 7.45
C SER A 499 9.03 -10.87 7.62
N GLN A 500 10.03 -10.43 6.85
CA GLN A 500 10.56 -9.08 6.84
C GLN A 500 11.28 -8.76 5.53
N PHE A 501 11.68 -7.50 5.37
CA PHE A 501 12.55 -7.05 4.28
C PHE A 501 14.00 -6.99 4.77
N LEU A 502 14.92 -7.65 4.07
CA LEU A 502 16.36 -7.55 4.30
C LEU A 502 17.02 -6.58 3.31
N PRO A 503 18.12 -5.90 3.65
CA PRO A 503 18.82 -5.04 2.71
C PRO A 503 19.58 -5.87 1.65
N LYS A 504 19.64 -5.33 0.42
CA LYS A 504 20.46 -5.88 -0.68
C LYS A 504 21.97 -5.78 -0.40
N SER A 505 22.38 -4.91 0.54
CA SER A 505 23.79 -4.71 0.92
C SER A 505 24.35 -5.81 1.85
N LEU A 506 23.58 -6.85 2.17
CA LEU A 506 24.15 -8.08 2.72
C LEU A 506 25.11 -8.70 1.71
N ASP A 507 26.23 -9.22 2.19
CA ASP A 507 27.19 -9.91 1.34
C ASP A 507 26.65 -11.27 0.86
N ALA A 508 27.21 -11.77 -0.25
CA ALA A 508 26.76 -13.01 -0.87
C ALA A 508 26.91 -14.24 0.06
N GLU A 509 27.88 -14.26 0.98
CA GLU A 509 28.01 -15.39 1.90
C GLU A 509 26.89 -15.37 2.96
N THR A 510 26.59 -14.21 3.54
CA THR A 510 25.45 -14.06 4.47
C THR A 510 24.13 -14.43 3.80
N VAL A 511 23.91 -14.03 2.55
CA VAL A 511 22.72 -14.44 1.78
C VAL A 511 22.72 -15.94 1.46
N ARG A 512 23.87 -16.54 1.10
CA ARG A 512 24.01 -18.00 0.91
C ARG A 512 23.62 -18.75 2.18
N ARG A 513 24.17 -18.37 3.34
CA ARG A 513 23.88 -18.99 4.65
C ARG A 513 22.39 -18.90 5.00
N LEU A 514 21.73 -17.77 4.69
CA LEU A 514 20.29 -17.62 4.89
C LEU A 514 19.43 -18.63 4.10
N PHE A 515 19.92 -19.22 3.01
CA PHE A 515 19.18 -20.21 2.23
C PHE A 515 19.51 -21.67 2.54
N GLU A 516 20.64 -21.93 3.19
CA GLU A 516 21.03 -23.26 3.62
C GLU A 516 20.37 -23.62 4.96
N MET A 517 20.03 -24.89 5.15
CA MET A 517 19.32 -25.38 6.35
C MET A 517 20.19 -26.24 7.29
N ASN A 518 21.42 -26.55 6.88
CA ASN A 518 22.31 -27.46 7.59
C ASN A 518 23.83 -27.24 7.33
N ASP A 519 24.26 -25.98 7.15
CA ASP A 519 25.69 -25.61 6.94
C ASP A 519 26.47 -25.36 8.25
N GLY A 520 25.76 -25.21 9.37
CA GLY A 520 26.30 -25.08 10.71
C GLY A 520 27.05 -23.77 10.97
N GLN A 521 26.98 -22.78 10.07
CA GLN A 521 27.65 -21.50 10.24
C GLN A 521 26.73 -20.47 10.94
N PRO A 522 27.30 -19.61 11.80
CA PRO A 522 26.54 -18.51 12.36
C PRO A 522 26.20 -17.47 11.29
N ILE A 523 25.04 -16.83 11.41
CA ILE A 523 24.62 -15.70 10.58
C ILE A 523 24.81 -14.42 11.41
N HIS A 524 25.46 -13.41 10.82
CA HIS A 524 25.84 -12.18 11.51
C HIS A 524 25.53 -10.95 10.66
N TYR A 525 24.40 -10.29 10.97
CA TYR A 525 24.09 -8.92 10.54
C TYR A 525 23.33 -8.21 11.65
N GLU A 526 23.33 -6.87 11.62
CA GLU A 526 22.46 -6.05 12.47
C GLU A 526 21.06 -6.01 11.83
N GLU A 527 20.00 -6.22 12.64
CA GLU A 527 18.58 -6.18 12.21
C GLU A 527 17.96 -4.76 12.27
#